data_AF-A0A3C1B0Q9-F1
#
_entry.id   AF-A0A3C1B0Q9-F1
#
_cell.length_a   1.000
_cell.length_b   1.000
_cell.length_c   1.000
_cell.angle_alpha   90.00
_cell.angle_beta   90.00
_cell.angle_gamma   90.00
#
_symmetry.space_group_name_H-M   'P 1'
#
loop_
_entity.id
_entity.type
_entity.pdbx_description
1 polymer ?
#
loop_
_entity_poly.entity_id
_entity_poly.type
_entity_poly.pdbx_seq_one_letter_code
_entity_poly.pdbx_strand_id
1 'polypeptide(L)'
;TSMGAGFLSFVAGLKSMDKQYFEAGAIDGVRNRWQELWFITLPLMKPQLMFGAILSITGAFSIHEVTVALMGFPSTDYAAHTVVNHLWDYGYLRFDMGYASSIATILFLVMIGCNKAINFLLRKVGK
;
A
#
# COMPACT_ATOMS: atom_id res chain seq x y z
N THR A 1 6.21 -1.16 11.61
CA THR A 1 6.59 -2.53 11.18
C THR A 1 6.39 -2.79 9.67
N SER A 2 5.50 -2.07 8.96
CA SER A 2 5.19 -2.34 7.54
C SER A 2 6.37 -2.17 6.54
N MET A 3 7.33 -1.29 6.79
CA MET A 3 8.39 -0.99 5.82
C MET A 3 9.39 -2.16 5.61
N GLY A 4 9.64 -3.00 6.63
CA GLY A 4 10.66 -4.06 6.55
C GLY A 4 10.28 -5.20 5.61
N ALA A 5 9.06 -5.72 5.72
CA ALA A 5 8.60 -6.85 4.89
C ALA A 5 8.46 -6.46 3.41
N GLY A 6 7.89 -5.28 3.15
CA GLY A 6 7.80 -4.72 1.79
C GLY A 6 9.19 -4.52 1.19
N PHE A 7 10.10 -3.88 1.92
CA PHE A 7 11.47 -3.66 1.45
C PHE A 7 12.23 -4.95 1.14
N LEU A 8 12.15 -5.96 2.02
CA LEU A 8 12.79 -7.25 1.79
C LEU A 8 12.20 -7.97 0.56
N SER A 9 10.88 -7.87 0.35
CA SER A 9 10.23 -8.38 -0.87
C SER A 9 10.77 -7.68 -2.13
N PHE A 10 10.94 -6.35 -2.10
CA PHE A 10 11.54 -5.59 -3.19
C PHE A 10 12.98 -6.00 -3.49
N VAL A 11 13.82 -6.13 -2.46
CA VAL A 11 15.22 -6.54 -2.60
C VAL A 11 15.32 -7.97 -3.14
N ALA A 12 14.51 -8.89 -2.65
CA ALA A 12 14.44 -10.26 -3.16
C ALA A 12 14.01 -10.28 -4.63
N GLY A 13 13.02 -9.45 -4.99
CA GLY A 13 12.58 -9.27 -6.37
C GLY A 13 13.70 -8.81 -7.29
N LEU A 14 14.41 -7.74 -6.93
CA LEU A 14 15.55 -7.22 -7.71
C LEU A 14 16.68 -8.24 -7.85
N LYS A 15 17.00 -8.99 -6.79
CA LYS A 15 18.05 -10.01 -6.83
C LYS A 15 17.69 -11.23 -7.68
N SER A 16 16.39 -11.51 -7.84
CA SER A 16 15.91 -12.65 -8.62
C SER A 16 15.89 -12.41 -10.13
N MET A 17 16.16 -11.17 -10.58
CA MET A 17 16.11 -10.80 -11.99
C MET A 17 17.33 -11.33 -12.73
N ASP A 18 17.09 -12.12 -13.78
CA ASP A 18 18.16 -12.59 -14.67
C ASP A 18 18.71 -11.43 -15.53
N LYS A 19 20.03 -11.41 -15.71
CA LYS A 19 20.72 -10.46 -16.60
C LYS A 19 20.29 -10.62 -18.05
N GLN A 20 19.84 -11.80 -18.46
CA GLN A 20 19.37 -12.08 -19.82
C GLN A 20 18.25 -11.13 -20.28
N TYR A 21 17.37 -10.68 -19.38
CA TYR A 21 16.31 -9.73 -19.73
C TYR A 21 16.86 -8.36 -20.14
N PHE A 22 17.97 -7.94 -19.53
CA PHE A 22 18.61 -6.66 -19.83
C PHE A 22 19.41 -6.72 -21.13
N GLU A 23 20.07 -7.84 -21.40
CA GLU A 23 20.78 -8.08 -22.66
C GLU A 23 19.81 -8.17 -23.84
N ALA A 24 18.69 -8.90 -23.67
CA ALA A 24 17.63 -8.95 -24.67
C ALA A 24 17.04 -7.56 -24.95
N GLY A 25 16.77 -6.77 -23.90
CA GLY A 25 16.33 -5.38 -24.05
C GLY A 25 17.32 -4.50 -24.80
N ALA A 26 18.62 -4.68 -24.57
CA ALA A 26 19.66 -3.94 -25.30
C ALA A 26 19.68 -4.29 -26.79
N ILE A 27 19.43 -5.56 -27.15
CA ILE A 27 19.28 -6.02 -28.55
C ILE A 27 18.00 -5.44 -29.18
N ASP A 28 16.89 -5.41 -28.44
CA ASP A 28 15.59 -4.88 -28.88
C ASP A 28 15.53 -3.35 -28.96
N GLY A 29 16.63 -2.65 -28.64
CA GLY A 29 16.77 -1.20 -28.81
C GLY A 29 16.45 -0.36 -27.58
N VAL A 30 16.42 -0.95 -26.38
CA VAL A 30 16.43 -0.20 -25.11
C VAL A 30 17.77 0.53 -25.00
N ARG A 31 17.72 1.87 -25.00
CA ARG A 31 18.92 2.73 -25.03
C ARG A 31 19.17 3.49 -23.74
N ASN A 32 18.11 3.75 -22.96
CA ASN A 32 18.17 4.58 -21.76
C ASN A 32 17.73 3.80 -20.51
N ARG A 33 18.32 4.13 -19.35
CA ARG A 33 17.97 3.51 -18.06
C ARG A 33 16.50 3.69 -17.65
N TRP A 34 15.85 4.75 -18.13
CA TRP A 34 14.41 4.96 -17.95
C TRP A 34 13.55 3.97 -18.73
N GLN A 35 13.98 3.60 -19.95
CA GLN A 35 13.30 2.59 -20.75
C GLN A 35 13.50 1.20 -20.11
N GLU A 36 14.73 0.90 -19.67
CA GLU A 36 15.05 -0.31 -18.93
C GLU A 36 14.17 -0.45 -17.67
N LEU A 37 14.06 0.62 -16.88
CA LEU A 37 13.20 0.64 -15.70
C LEU A 37 11.72 0.39 -16.05
N TRP A 38 11.19 1.08 -17.05
CA TRP A 38 9.76 1.02 -17.38
C TRP A 38 9.34 -0.26 -18.09
N PHE A 39 10.18 -0.79 -18.98
CA PHE A 39 9.86 -1.94 -19.84
C PHE A 39 10.40 -3.27 -19.31
N ILE A 40 11.46 -3.27 -18.51
CA ILE A 40 12.08 -4.50 -18.01
C ILE A 40 11.89 -4.60 -16.50
N THR A 41 12.37 -3.60 -15.74
CA THR A 41 12.41 -3.70 -14.27
C THR A 41 11.01 -3.71 -13.64
N LEU A 42 10.19 -2.68 -13.89
CA LEU A 42 8.87 -2.55 -13.28
C LEU A 42 7.91 -3.72 -13.64
N PRO A 43 7.86 -4.20 -14.90
CA PRO A 43 6.96 -5.30 -15.27
C PRO A 43 7.35 -6.62 -14.62
N LEU A 44 8.66 -6.93 -14.54
CA LEU A 44 9.17 -8.13 -13.87
C LEU A 44 8.97 -8.07 -12.34
N MET A 45 9.06 -6.88 -11.75
CA MET A 45 8.86 -6.64 -10.31
C MET A 45 7.39 -6.47 -9.89
N LYS A 46 6.45 -6.62 -10.82
CA LYS A 46 5.02 -6.37 -10.58
C LYS A 46 4.45 -7.15 -9.38
N PRO A 47 4.75 -8.45 -9.16
CA PRO A 47 4.25 -9.17 -7.99
C PRO A 47 4.71 -8.55 -6.66
N GLN A 48 5.96 -8.11 -6.58
CA GLN A 48 6.56 -7.48 -5.39
C GLN A 48 6.01 -6.07 -5.18
N LEU A 49 5.83 -5.30 -6.27
CA LEU A 49 5.18 -3.99 -6.24
C LEU A 49 3.73 -4.09 -5.72
N MET A 50 2.97 -5.08 -6.18
CA MET A 50 1.60 -5.33 -5.72
C MET A 50 1.57 -5.70 -4.24
N PHE A 51 2.47 -6.59 -3.81
CA PHE A 51 2.57 -6.99 -2.40
C PHE A 51 2.90 -5.78 -1.49
N GLY A 52 3.92 -5.00 -1.86
CA GLY A 52 4.30 -3.80 -1.11
C GLY A 52 3.19 -2.75 -1.07
N ALA A 53 2.49 -2.55 -2.20
CA ALA A 53 1.35 -1.64 -2.26
C ALA A 53 0.24 -2.06 -1.28
N ILE A 54 -0.17 -3.33 -1.28
CA ILE A 54 -1.22 -3.83 -0.38
C ILE A 54 -0.86 -3.62 1.09
N LEU A 55 0.37 -3.93 1.48
CA LEU A 55 0.84 -3.72 2.85
C LEU A 55 0.89 -2.23 3.23
N SER A 56 1.31 -1.37 2.31
CA SER A 56 1.39 0.07 2.55
C SER A 56 0.00 0.71 2.71
N ILE A 57 -0.95 0.35 1.84
CA ILE A 57 -2.34 0.85 1.89
C ILE A 57 -3.00 0.40 3.18
N THR A 58 -2.87 -0.89 3.51
CA THR A 58 -3.44 -1.47 4.73
C THR A 58 -2.86 -0.79 5.97
N GLY A 59 -1.54 -0.58 5.99
CA GLY A 59 -0.88 0.13 7.09
C GLY A 59 -1.29 1.59 7.21
N ALA A 60 -1.50 2.29 6.09
CA ALA A 60 -1.92 3.69 6.08
C ALA A 60 -3.33 3.90 6.65
N PHE A 61 -4.28 3.03 6.30
CA PHE A 61 -5.63 3.12 6.83
C PHE A 61 -5.73 2.70 8.31
N SER A 62 -4.86 1.81 8.78
CA SER A 62 -4.84 1.31 10.17
C SER A 62 -3.96 2.13 11.12
N ILE A 63 -3.66 3.40 10.82
CA ILE A 63 -2.70 4.24 11.57
C ILE A 63 -3.19 4.78 12.93
N HIS A 64 -4.19 4.14 13.52
CA HIS A 64 -4.81 4.56 14.79
C HIS A 64 -3.80 4.65 15.94
N GLU A 65 -3.06 3.58 16.21
CA GLU A 65 -2.15 3.49 17.36
C GLU A 65 -1.11 4.61 17.36
N VAL A 66 -0.51 4.87 16.20
CA VAL A 66 0.48 5.95 16.02
C VAL A 66 -0.16 7.30 16.31
N THR A 67 -1.35 7.53 15.77
CA THR A 67 -2.07 8.79 15.91
C THR A 67 -2.41 9.08 17.38
N VAL A 68 -2.93 8.08 18.09
CA VAL A 68 -3.29 8.20 19.51
C VAL A 68 -2.04 8.34 20.38
N ALA A 69 -0.96 7.63 20.08
CA ALA A 69 0.29 7.74 20.83
C ALA A 69 0.93 9.14 20.71
N LEU A 70 0.81 9.80 19.54
CA LEU A 70 1.40 11.11 19.27
C LEU A 70 0.55 12.27 19.76
N MET A 71 -0.76 12.24 19.48
CA MET A 71 -1.65 13.38 19.67
C MET A 71 -2.65 13.19 20.83
N GLY A 72 -2.63 12.01 21.47
CA GLY A 72 -3.66 11.61 22.42
C GLY A 72 -4.99 11.27 21.74
N PHE A 73 -5.97 10.90 22.55
CA PHE A 73 -7.34 10.67 22.12
C PHE A 73 -8.31 11.28 23.14
N PRO A 74 -9.19 12.22 22.74
CA PRO A 74 -9.28 12.84 21.41
C PRO A 74 -8.06 13.73 21.11
N SER A 75 -7.72 13.86 19.83
CA SER A 75 -6.65 14.80 19.42
C SER A 75 -7.12 16.25 19.57
N THR A 76 -6.17 17.17 19.81
CA THR A 76 -6.48 18.61 19.94
C THR A 76 -7.21 19.11 18.69
N ASP A 77 -8.37 19.74 18.92
CA ASP A 77 -9.24 20.30 17.87
C ASP A 77 -9.62 19.30 16.75
N TYR A 78 -9.61 18.00 17.06
CA TYR A 78 -9.82 16.92 16.09
C TYR A 78 -8.83 16.91 14.91
N ALA A 79 -7.70 17.61 14.99
CA ALA A 79 -6.77 17.81 13.89
C ALA A 79 -6.13 16.51 13.37
N ALA A 80 -6.05 15.48 14.22
CA ALA A 80 -5.52 14.17 13.85
C ALA A 80 -6.58 13.06 13.98
N HIS A 81 -7.87 13.36 13.80
CA HIS A 81 -8.89 12.31 13.85
C HIS A 81 -8.93 11.48 12.57
N THR A 82 -8.57 10.20 12.70
CA THR A 82 -8.70 9.22 11.61
C THR A 82 -10.06 8.51 11.64
N VAL A 83 -10.42 7.85 10.53
CA VAL A 83 -11.64 7.03 10.45
C VAL A 83 -11.63 5.90 11.49
N VAL A 84 -10.46 5.31 11.76
CA VAL A 84 -10.31 4.27 12.78
C VAL A 84 -10.45 4.84 14.20
N ASN A 85 -9.95 6.05 14.46
CA ASN A 85 -10.23 6.75 15.73
C ASN A 85 -11.73 6.95 15.94
N HIS A 86 -12.45 7.30 14.88
CA HIS A 86 -13.90 7.50 14.94
C HIS A 86 -14.65 6.18 15.21
N LEU A 87 -14.27 5.10 14.53
CA LEU A 87 -14.77 3.76 14.83
C LEU A 87 -14.53 3.37 16.29
N TRP A 88 -13.33 3.64 16.80
CA TRP A 88 -12.95 3.34 18.18
C TRP A 88 -13.79 4.12 19.21
N ASP A 89 -14.06 5.42 18.96
CA ASP A 89 -14.90 6.25 19.82
C ASP A 89 -16.29 5.61 20.03
N TYR A 90 -16.95 5.26 18.92
CA TYR A 90 -18.30 4.70 18.97
C TYR A 90 -18.33 3.26 19.50
N GLY A 91 -17.31 2.45 19.21
CA GLY A 91 -17.25 1.07 19.67
C GLY A 91 -16.92 0.93 21.15
N TYR A 92 -15.92 1.68 21.64
CA TYR A 92 -15.35 1.48 22.98
C TYR A 92 -15.77 2.53 24.02
N LEU A 93 -15.98 3.79 23.63
CA LEU A 93 -16.38 4.82 24.60
C LEU A 93 -17.90 4.95 24.69
N ARG A 94 -18.59 4.95 23.53
CA ARG A 94 -20.05 5.15 23.48
C ARG A 94 -20.83 3.84 23.49
N PHE A 95 -20.16 2.70 23.32
CA PHE A 95 -20.76 1.36 23.26
C PHE A 95 -21.83 1.17 22.16
N ASP A 96 -21.81 2.00 21.12
CA ASP A 96 -22.68 1.91 19.95
C ASP A 96 -22.08 0.98 18.89
N MET A 97 -22.09 -0.32 19.19
CA MET A 97 -21.48 -1.36 18.35
C MET A 97 -22.06 -1.43 16.93
N GLY A 98 -23.37 -1.15 16.76
CA GLY A 98 -24.01 -1.13 15.44
C GLY A 98 -23.46 -0.04 14.52
N TYR A 99 -23.23 1.15 15.08
CA TYR A 99 -22.64 2.26 14.34
C TYR A 99 -21.17 2.01 14.03
N ALA A 100 -20.40 1.53 15.01
CA ALA A 100 -19.00 1.15 14.82
C ALA A 100 -18.82 0.09 13.72
N SER A 101 -19.68 -0.93 13.69
CA SER A 101 -19.68 -1.98 12.66
C SER A 101 -19.99 -1.44 11.25
N SER A 102 -20.89 -0.46 11.15
CA SER A 102 -21.22 0.20 9.89
C SER A 102 -20.01 0.96 9.34
N ILE A 103 -19.30 1.72 10.19
CA ILE A 103 -18.06 2.40 9.82
C ILE A 103 -17.00 1.39 9.38
N ALA A 104 -16.82 0.30 10.13
CA ALA A 104 -15.86 -0.76 9.81
C ALA A 104 -16.10 -1.35 8.41
N THR A 105 -17.37 -1.62 8.09
CA THR A 105 -17.77 -2.19 6.81
C THR A 105 -17.49 -1.25 5.63
N ILE A 106 -17.81 0.05 5.79
CA ILE A 106 -17.53 1.05 4.76
C ILE A 106 -16.02 1.19 4.56
N LEU A 107 -15.25 1.29 5.65
CA LEU A 107 -13.79 1.39 5.59
C LEU A 107 -13.18 0.18 4.88
N PHE A 108 -13.66 -1.03 5.18
CA PHE A 108 -13.24 -2.26 4.52
C PHE A 108 -13.48 -2.23 2.99
N LEU A 109 -14.65 -1.78 2.55
CA LEU A 109 -14.96 -1.64 1.12
C LEU A 109 -14.05 -0.60 0.44
N VAL A 110 -13.76 0.52 1.11
CA VAL A 110 -12.81 1.54 0.61
C VAL A 110 -11.41 0.95 0.48
N MET A 111 -10.95 0.18 1.47
CA MET A 111 -9.65 -0.48 1.42
C MET A 111 -9.56 -1.47 0.26
N ILE A 112 -10.58 -2.30 0.03
CA ILE A 112 -10.65 -3.20 -1.13
C ILE A 112 -10.64 -2.39 -2.44
N GLY A 113 -11.44 -1.32 -2.52
CA GLY A 113 -11.52 -0.45 -3.68
C GLY A 113 -10.16 0.15 -4.04
N CYS A 114 -9.45 0.70 -3.06
CA CYS A 114 -8.11 1.26 -3.23
C CYS A 114 -7.09 0.20 -3.68
N ASN A 115 -7.07 -0.96 -3.03
CA ASN A 115 -6.21 -2.09 -3.42
C ASN A 115 -6.48 -2.54 -4.86
N LYS A 116 -7.76 -2.66 -5.25
CA LYS A 116 -8.14 -3.06 -6.61
C LYS A 116 -7.78 -1.98 -7.64
N ALA A 117 -7.92 -0.71 -7.30
CA ALA A 117 -7.53 0.41 -8.15
C ALA A 117 -6.01 0.40 -8.41
N ILE A 118 -5.20 0.22 -7.37
CA ILE A 118 -3.74 0.15 -7.51
C ILE A 118 -3.32 -1.09 -8.28
N ASN A 119 -3.95 -2.23 -8.05
CA ASN A 119 -3.73 -3.42 -8.86
C ASN A 119 -4.08 -3.18 -10.34
N PHE A 120 -5.14 -2.41 -10.63
CA PHE A 120 -5.49 -2.05 -12.00
C PHE A 120 -4.44 -1.12 -12.64
N LEU A 121 -3.93 -0.13 -11.91
CA LEU A 121 -2.88 0.77 -12.37
C LEU A 121 -1.57 0.00 -12.64
N LEU A 122 -1.13 -0.85 -11.69
CA LEU A 122 0.06 -1.68 -11.85
C LEU A 122 -0.07 -2.70 -12.98
N ARG A 123 -1.30 -3.10 -13.35
CA ARG A 123 -1.51 -3.96 -14.53
C ARG A 123 -1.26 -3.26 -15.86
N LYS A 124 -1.30 -1.92 -15.92
CA LYS A 124 -0.97 -1.14 -17.11
C LYS A 124 0.52 -0.82 -17.24
N VAL A 125 1.31 -1.04 -16.20
CA VAL A 125 2.76 -0.81 -16.23
C VAL A 125 3.42 -1.84 -17.15
N GLY A 126 4.22 -1.38 -18.11
CA GLY A 126 4.90 -2.21 -19.11
C GLY A 126 4.09 -2.53 -20.38
N LYS A 127 2.93 -1.89 -20.58
CA LYS A 127 2.26 -1.85 -21.88
C LYS A 127 2.68 -0.62 -22.67
#